data_AF-A0A959ABA5-F1
#
_entry.id   AF-A0A959ABA5-F1
#
_cell.length_a   1.000
_cell.length_b   1.000
_cell.length_c   1.000
_cell.angle_alpha   90.00
_cell.angle_beta   90.00
_cell.angle_gamma   90.00
#
_symmetry.space_group_name_H-M   'P 1'
#
loop_
_entity.id
_entity.type
_entity.pdbx_description
1 polymer ?
#
loop_
_entity_poly.entity_id
_entity_poly.type
_entity_poly.pdbx_seq_one_letter_code
_entity_poly.pdbx_strand_id
1 'polypeptide(L)'
;MEQYLFYTLAAITIMTSLLMVFTKNPVHSVIYLIITFFLIAGQYVLLNAQFLAVVHIIVYAGAIMVLFLFVLMLLNLNEDTEPRASAMWKLMAGIGSGSLLITFVGAFRGSIQVNIPEQGNPKIGLVENLGRVLFRDFVVPFEIAG
;
A
#
# COMPACT_ATOMS: atom_id res chain seq x y z
N MET A 1 19.95 -7.47 -11.37
CA MET A 1 19.94 -6.03 -11.04
C MET A 1 18.58 -5.59 -10.50
N GLU A 2 17.49 -6.02 -11.12
CA GLU A 2 16.11 -5.72 -10.71
C GLU A 2 15.78 -6.10 -9.26
N GLN A 3 16.31 -7.22 -8.76
CA GLN A 3 16.06 -7.66 -7.38
C GLN A 3 16.65 -6.71 -6.32
N TYR A 4 17.82 -6.11 -6.57
CA TYR A 4 18.39 -5.10 -5.67
C TYR A 4 17.56 -3.83 -5.67
N LEU A 5 17.06 -3.41 -6.83
CA LEU A 5 16.16 -2.28 -6.97
C LEU A 5 14.84 -2.54 -6.24
N PHE A 6 14.31 -3.76 -6.33
CA PHE A 6 13.09 -4.17 -5.62
C PHE A 6 13.27 -4.09 -4.10
N TYR A 7 14.36 -4.66 -3.55
CA TYR A 7 14.60 -4.64 -2.11
C TYR A 7 14.88 -3.23 -1.57
N THR A 8 15.61 -2.41 -2.31
CA THR A 8 15.86 -1.02 -1.92
C THR A 8 14.56 -0.21 -1.93
N LEU A 9 13.75 -0.34 -2.98
CA LEU A 9 12.45 0.32 -3.06
C LEU A 9 11.52 -0.15 -1.94
N ALA A 10 11.45 -1.46 -1.67
CA ALA A 10 10.66 -2.03 -0.58
C ALA A 10 11.10 -1.52 0.81
N ALA A 11 12.42 -1.42 1.05
CA ALA A 11 12.94 -0.87 2.30
C ALA A 11 12.55 0.59 2.47
N ILE A 12 12.64 1.40 1.41
CA ILE A 12 12.21 2.81 1.45
C ILE A 12 10.70 2.89 1.70
N THR A 13 9.87 2.06 1.04
CA THR A 13 8.41 2.02 1.25
C THR A 13 8.07 1.78 2.73
N ILE A 14 8.74 0.83 3.37
CA ILE A 14 8.54 0.51 4.79
C ILE A 14 9.01 1.64 5.70
N MET A 15 10.15 2.27 5.41
CA MET A 15 10.62 3.41 6.20
C MET A 15 9.65 4.59 6.11
N THR A 16 9.16 4.91 4.91
CA THR A 16 8.19 6.00 4.71
C THR A 16 6.86 5.71 5.39
N SER A 17 6.38 4.46 5.36
CA SER A 17 5.14 4.09 6.06
C SER A 17 5.29 4.15 7.58
N LEU A 18 6.47 3.81 8.13
CA LEU A 18 6.77 4.03 9.55
C LEU A 18 6.77 5.53 9.89
N LEU A 19 7.43 6.36 9.07
CA LEU A 19 7.46 7.82 9.27
C LEU A 19 6.06 8.43 9.25
N MET A 20 5.18 7.97 8.36
CA MET A 20 3.77 8.37 8.33
C MET A 20 3.11 8.15 9.70
N VAL A 21 3.28 6.97 10.30
CA VAL A 21 2.63 6.61 11.58
C VAL A 21 3.23 7.37 12.77
N PHE A 22 4.53 7.64 12.75
CA PHE A 22 5.19 8.37 13.85
C PHE A 22 5.06 9.89 13.76
N THR A 23 4.63 10.42 12.62
CA THR A 23 4.44 11.85 12.43
C THR A 23 3.19 12.33 13.14
N LYS A 24 3.33 13.34 14.00
CA LYS A 24 2.22 13.92 14.78
C LYS A 24 1.31 14.83 13.96
N ASN A 25 1.90 15.55 13.01
CA ASN A 25 1.15 16.50 12.20
C ASN A 25 0.44 15.76 11.05
N PRO A 26 -0.89 15.84 10.95
CA PRO A 26 -1.67 15.06 9.98
C PRO A 26 -1.33 15.41 8.54
N VAL A 27 -1.00 16.67 8.24
CA VAL A 27 -0.61 17.10 6.90
C VAL A 27 0.69 16.42 6.48
N HIS A 28 1.69 16.42 7.35
CA HIS A 28 2.96 15.74 7.09
C HIS A 28 2.78 14.21 7.00
N SER A 29 1.93 13.62 7.83
CA SER A 29 1.61 12.19 7.77
C SER A 29 1.08 11.80 6.40
N VAL A 30 0.13 12.57 5.83
CA VAL A 30 -0.41 12.28 4.50
C VAL A 30 0.60 12.49 3.38
N ILE A 31 1.51 13.46 3.49
CA ILE A 31 2.61 13.60 2.51
C ILE A 31 3.48 12.33 2.49
N TYR A 32 3.82 11.77 3.66
CA TYR A 32 4.54 10.49 3.71
C TYR A 32 3.72 9.34 3.10
N LEU A 33 2.40 9.29 3.35
CA LEU A 33 1.52 8.30 2.73
C LEU A 33 1.54 8.39 1.18
N ILE A 34 1.48 9.61 0.63
CA ILE A 34 1.55 9.83 -0.82
C ILE A 34 2.88 9.29 -1.37
N ILE A 35 4.00 9.56 -0.70
CA ILE A 35 5.32 9.03 -1.08
C ILE A 35 5.28 7.49 -1.05
N THR A 36 4.71 6.88 0.00
CA THR A 36 4.54 5.42 0.08
C THR A 36 3.74 4.87 -1.11
N PHE A 37 2.65 5.53 -1.53
CA PHE A 37 1.88 5.11 -2.71
C PHE A 37 2.66 5.20 -4.02
N PHE A 38 3.50 6.22 -4.19
CA PHE A 38 4.40 6.30 -5.34
C PHE A 38 5.44 5.17 -5.34
N LEU A 39 6.00 4.84 -4.18
CA LEU A 39 6.96 3.73 -4.06
C LEU A 39 6.29 2.37 -4.36
N ILE A 40 5.06 2.16 -3.89
CA ILE A 40 4.25 0.97 -4.21
C ILE A 40 3.95 0.90 -5.72
N ALA A 41 3.61 2.01 -6.36
CA ALA A 41 3.41 2.05 -7.80
C ALA A 41 4.69 1.66 -8.55
N GLY A 42 5.87 2.12 -8.08
CA GLY A 42 7.16 1.68 -8.59
C GLY A 42 7.38 0.17 -8.42
N GLN A 43 6.97 -0.42 -7.28
CA GLN A 43 7.03 -1.87 -7.07
C GLN A 43 6.10 -2.63 -8.04
N TYR A 44 4.92 -2.10 -8.36
CA TYR A 44 4.04 -2.69 -9.37
C TYR A 44 4.66 -2.70 -10.76
N VAL A 45 5.39 -1.65 -11.15
CA VAL A 45 6.13 -1.62 -12.41
C VAL A 45 7.21 -2.71 -12.44
N LEU A 46 7.96 -2.90 -11.35
CA LEU A 46 8.96 -3.96 -11.24
C LEU A 46 8.36 -5.37 -11.30
N LEU A 47 7.11 -5.54 -10.88
CA LEU A 47 6.37 -6.81 -10.94
C LEU A 47 5.64 -7.03 -12.28
N ASN A 48 5.92 -6.23 -13.31
CA ASN A 48 5.23 -6.23 -14.61
C ASN A 48 3.73 -5.86 -14.55
N ALA A 49 3.23 -5.34 -13.43
CA ALA A 49 1.82 -4.96 -13.23
C ALA A 49 1.55 -3.51 -13.67
N GLN A 50 1.74 -3.21 -14.95
CA GLN A 50 1.70 -1.85 -15.51
C GLN A 50 0.33 -1.16 -15.35
N PHE A 51 -0.76 -1.86 -15.69
CA PHE A 51 -2.11 -1.29 -15.52
C PHE A 51 -2.37 -0.91 -14.06
N LEU A 52 -2.03 -1.81 -13.14
CA LEU A 52 -2.25 -1.59 -11.70
C LEU A 52 -1.44 -0.40 -11.19
N ALA A 53 -0.19 -0.25 -11.64
CA ALA A 53 0.66 0.89 -11.30
C ALA A 53 0.01 2.22 -11.71
N VAL A 54 -0.49 2.31 -12.95
CA VAL A 54 -1.12 3.54 -13.47
C VAL A 54 -2.40 3.87 -12.72
N VAL A 55 -3.28 2.88 -12.51
CA VAL A 55 -4.52 3.07 -11.75
C VAL A 55 -4.23 3.45 -10.30
N HIS A 56 -3.18 2.87 -9.70
CA HIS A 56 -2.76 3.22 -8.34
C HIS A 56 -2.39 4.70 -8.22
N ILE A 57 -1.66 5.22 -9.21
CA ILE A 57 -1.28 6.64 -9.24
C ILE A 57 -2.50 7.52 -9.47
N ILE A 58 -3.35 7.22 -10.46
CA ILE A 58 -4.46 8.10 -10.83
C ILE A 58 -5.54 8.12 -9.74
N VAL A 59 -5.96 6.95 -9.27
CA VAL A 59 -7.11 6.83 -8.35
C VAL A 59 -6.67 7.05 -6.91
N TYR A 60 -5.66 6.32 -6.43
CA TYR A 60 -5.28 6.40 -5.02
C TYR A 60 -4.46 7.65 -4.73
N ALA A 61 -3.30 7.81 -5.37
CA ALA A 61 -2.44 8.97 -5.12
C ALA A 61 -3.04 10.28 -5.68
N GLY A 62 -3.73 10.22 -6.82
CA GLY A 62 -4.29 11.37 -7.51
C GLY A 62 -5.63 11.83 -6.95
N ALA A 63 -6.67 11.00 -6.99
CA ALA A 63 -8.01 11.42 -6.59
C ALA A 63 -8.22 11.33 -5.06
N ILE A 64 -8.04 10.13 -4.48
CA ILE A 64 -8.41 9.87 -3.09
C ILE A 64 -7.51 10.64 -2.12
N MET A 65 -6.18 10.60 -2.32
CA MET A 65 -5.25 11.27 -1.40
C MET A 65 -5.32 12.80 -1.49
N VAL A 66 -5.52 13.36 -2.68
CA VAL A 66 -5.70 14.82 -2.81
C VAL A 66 -7.00 15.26 -2.17
N LEU A 67 -8.11 14.53 -2.37
CA LEU A 67 -9.37 14.81 -1.66
C LEU A 67 -9.18 14.74 -0.14
N PHE A 68 -8.46 13.72 0.35
CA PHE A 68 -8.18 13.57 1.77
C PHE A 68 -7.33 14.73 2.31
N LEU A 69 -6.32 15.18 1.57
CA LEU A 69 -5.54 16.37 1.93
C LEU A 69 -6.41 17.61 2.02
N PHE A 70 -7.31 17.84 1.05
CA PHE A 70 -8.24 18.96 1.10
C PHE A 70 -9.13 18.91 2.34
N VAL A 71 -9.72 17.74 2.62
CA VAL A 71 -10.59 17.56 3.79
C VAL A 71 -9.83 17.78 5.09
N LEU A 72 -8.62 17.23 5.23
CA LEU A 72 -7.80 17.41 6.42
C LEU A 72 -7.32 18.86 6.61
N MET A 73 -7.03 19.59 5.54
CA MET A 73 -6.66 21.00 5.66
C MET A 73 -7.84 21.86 6.09
N LEU A 74 -9.06 21.55 5.63
CA LEU A 74 -10.28 22.24 6.06
C LEU A 74 -10.66 21.88 7.51
N LEU A 75 -10.44 20.63 7.88
CA LEU A 75 -10.57 20.13 9.24
C LEU A 75 -9.34 20.57 10.03
N ASN A 76 -9.21 21.87 10.31
CA ASN A 76 -8.09 22.49 11.02
C ASN A 76 -7.76 21.73 12.33
N LEU A 77 -6.92 20.70 12.22
CA LEU A 77 -6.65 19.72 13.27
C LEU A 77 -5.62 20.35 14.19
N ASN A 78 -6.08 20.96 15.27
CA ASN A 78 -5.21 21.61 16.22
C ASN A 78 -4.50 20.56 17.10
N GLU A 79 -3.17 20.66 17.23
CA GLU A 79 -2.30 19.70 17.94
C GLU A 79 -2.60 19.61 19.45
N ASP A 80 -3.43 20.52 19.99
CA ASP A 80 -3.64 20.72 21.42
C ASP A 80 -4.69 19.78 22.06
N THR A 81 -5.43 18.98 21.26
CA THR A 81 -6.56 18.17 21.74
C THR A 81 -6.33 16.66 21.73
N GLU A 82 -5.09 16.18 21.64
CA GLU A 82 -4.83 14.74 21.71
C GLU A 82 -4.60 14.29 23.16
N PRO A 83 -5.47 13.44 23.75
CA PRO A 83 -5.17 12.81 25.03
C PRO A 83 -3.90 11.98 24.81
N ARG A 84 -2.81 12.31 25.51
CA ARG A 84 -1.60 11.50 25.48
C ARG A 84 -1.98 10.06 25.82
N ALA A 85 -2.01 9.19 24.81
CA ALA A 85 -2.27 7.77 25.01
C ALA A 85 -1.30 7.28 26.09
N SER A 86 -1.86 6.69 27.16
CA SER A 86 -1.10 6.17 28.29
C SER A 86 0.03 5.27 27.78
N ALA A 87 1.18 5.28 28.47
CA ALA A 87 2.30 4.40 28.13
C ALA A 87 1.86 2.93 27.99
N MET A 88 0.84 2.52 28.75
CA MET A 88 0.20 1.20 28.65
C MET A 88 -0.42 0.95 27.28
N TRP A 89 -1.18 1.91 26.73
CA TRP A 89 -1.80 1.78 25.41
C TRP A 89 -0.77 1.70 24.29
N LYS A 90 0.33 2.47 24.39
CA LYS A 90 1.45 2.37 23.44
C LYS A 90 2.15 1.01 23.51
N LEU A 91 2.32 0.47 24.72
CA LEU A 91 2.89 -0.85 24.93
C LEU A 91 1.99 -1.94 24.33
N MET A 92 0.68 -1.86 24.56
CA MET A 92 -0.31 -2.78 23.99
C MET A 92 -0.34 -2.71 22.46
N ALA A 93 -0.29 -1.52 21.88
CA ALA A 93 -0.21 -1.35 20.43
C ALA A 93 1.08 -1.95 19.85
N GLY A 94 2.21 -1.78 20.55
CA GLY A 94 3.49 -2.40 20.18
C GLY A 94 3.44 -3.92 20.26
N ILE A 95 2.89 -4.49 21.34
CA ILE A 95 2.74 -5.94 21.51
C ILE A 95 1.77 -6.51 20.46
N GLY A 96 0.65 -5.83 20.20
CA GLY A 96 -0.34 -6.26 19.21
C GLY A 96 0.17 -6.25 17.78
N SER A 97 0.88 -5.19 17.38
CA SER A 97 1.52 -5.13 16.06
C SER A 97 2.67 -6.14 15.94
N GLY A 98 3.46 -6.32 17.01
CA GLY A 98 4.56 -7.29 17.06
C GLY A 98 4.08 -8.74 16.98
N SER A 99 3.03 -9.11 17.71
CA SER A 99 2.47 -10.46 17.67
C SER A 99 1.87 -10.78 16.30
N LEU A 100 1.14 -9.83 15.70
CA LEU A 100 0.62 -9.96 14.35
C LEU A 100 1.75 -10.19 13.33
N LEU A 101 2.84 -9.43 13.44
CA LEU A 101 4.00 -9.56 12.55
C LEU A 101 4.67 -10.93 12.70
N ILE A 102 4.84 -11.44 13.93
CA ILE A 102 5.38 -12.78 14.19
C ILE A 102 4.48 -13.87 13.58
N THR A 103 3.16 -13.78 13.77
CA THR A 103 2.21 -14.73 13.19
C THR A 103 2.28 -14.72 11.67
N PHE A 104 2.38 -13.54 11.05
CA PHE A 104 2.50 -13.42 9.60
C PHE A 104 3.79 -14.10 9.11
N VAL A 105 4.94 -13.76 9.70
CA VAL A 105 6.24 -14.37 9.34
C VAL A 105 6.22 -15.88 9.55
N GLY A 106 5.61 -16.36 10.63
CA GLY A 106 5.45 -17.79 10.92
C GLY A 106 4.62 -18.51 9.86
N ALA A 107 3.50 -17.92 9.41
CA ALA A 107 2.67 -18.46 8.35
C ALA A 107 3.45 -18.59 7.02
N PHE A 108 4.19 -17.54 6.63
CA PHE A 108 5.01 -17.58 5.41
C PHE A 108 6.14 -18.62 5.46
N ARG A 109 6.70 -18.90 6.66
CA ARG A 109 7.76 -19.89 6.84
C ARG A 109 7.25 -21.33 6.89
N GLY A 110 6.05 -21.55 7.42
CA GLY A 110 5.57 -22.88 7.78
C GLY A 110 4.62 -23.55 6.79
N SER A 111 3.84 -22.80 6.01
CA SER A 111 2.70 -23.36 5.27
C SER A 111 2.55 -22.92 3.81
N ILE A 112 3.31 -21.93 3.35
CA ILE A 112 3.14 -21.41 1.98
C ILE A 112 4.25 -21.97 1.09
N GLN A 113 3.94 -23.04 0.35
CA GLN A 113 4.73 -23.43 -0.81
C GLN A 113 4.49 -22.39 -1.91
N VAL A 114 5.36 -21.39 -1.99
CA VAL A 114 5.34 -20.42 -3.07
C VAL A 114 5.84 -21.12 -4.32
N ASN A 115 4.92 -21.53 -5.18
CA ASN A 115 5.26 -22.08 -6.48
C ASN A 115 5.61 -20.91 -7.39
N ILE A 116 6.90 -20.58 -7.48
CA ILE A 116 7.41 -19.49 -8.32
C ILE A 116 7.42 -20.01 -9.75
N PRO A 117 6.57 -19.50 -10.66
CA PRO A 117 6.58 -19.96 -12.05
C PRO A 117 7.95 -19.64 -12.66
N GLU A 118 8.63 -20.65 -13.23
CA GLU A 118 9.98 -20.47 -13.81
C GLU A 118 10.02 -19.51 -15.01
N GLN A 119 8.87 -19.21 -15.61
CA GLN A 119 8.72 -18.20 -16.65
C GLN A 119 7.54 -17.28 -16.31
N GLY A 120 7.86 -16.08 -15.83
CA GLY A 120 6.88 -15.01 -15.71
C GLY A 120 6.38 -14.66 -17.11
N ASN A 121 5.09 -14.87 -17.38
CA ASN A 121 4.51 -14.50 -18.66
C ASN A 121 4.53 -12.96 -18.77
N PRO A 122 5.30 -12.38 -19.72
CA PRO A 122 5.51 -10.94 -19.82
C PRO A 122 4.22 -10.17 -20.18
N LYS A 123 3.13 -10.88 -20.47
CA LYS A 123 1.82 -10.30 -20.76
C LYS A 123 0.91 -10.15 -19.52
N ILE A 124 1.34 -10.63 -18.35
CA ILE A 124 0.59 -10.50 -17.09
C ILE A 124 0.73 -9.05 -16.60
N GLY A 125 -0.27 -8.21 -16.88
CA GLY A 125 -0.27 -6.79 -16.47
C GLY A 125 -0.68 -5.80 -17.57
N LEU A 126 -0.85 -6.28 -18.81
CA LEU A 126 -1.38 -5.51 -19.93
C LEU A 126 -2.87 -5.20 -19.75
N VAL A 127 -3.27 -4.00 -20.17
CA VAL A 127 -4.66 -3.52 -20.15
C VAL A 127 -5.59 -4.45 -20.94
N GLU A 128 -5.12 -4.97 -22.08
CA GLU A 128 -5.89 -5.88 -22.94
C GLU A 128 -6.28 -7.18 -22.21
N ASN A 129 -5.32 -7.80 -21.53
CA ASN A 129 -5.58 -9.04 -20.78
C ASN A 129 -6.53 -8.80 -19.62
N LEU A 130 -6.39 -7.67 -18.92
CA LEU A 130 -7.29 -7.33 -17.83
C LEU A 130 -8.72 -7.07 -18.34
N GLY A 131 -8.87 -6.33 -19.44
CA GLY A 131 -10.17 -6.09 -20.07
C GLY A 131 -10.85 -7.41 -20.46
N ARG A 132 -10.11 -8.35 -21.05
CA ARG A 132 -10.66 -9.67 -21.40
C ARG A 132 -11.19 -10.43 -20.18
N VAL A 133 -10.45 -10.44 -19.08
CA VAL A 133 -10.85 -11.13 -17.85
C VAL A 133 -12.07 -10.43 -17.21
N LEU A 134 -12.08 -9.09 -17.20
CA LEU A 134 -13.17 -8.29 -16.64
C LEU A 134 -14.50 -8.56 -17.34
N PHE A 135 -14.51 -8.61 -18.67
CA PHE A 135 -15.73 -8.81 -19.46
C PHE A 135 -16.10 -10.29 -19.72
N ARG A 136 -15.24 -11.24 -19.35
CA ARG A 136 -15.50 -12.67 -19.54
C ARG A 136 -15.81 -13.39 -18.24
N ASP A 137 -14.89 -13.28 -17.28
CA ASP A 137 -14.96 -14.05 -16.03
C ASP A 137 -15.58 -13.21 -14.91
N PHE A 138 -15.39 -11.88 -14.93
CA PHE A 138 -15.88 -10.95 -13.91
C PHE A 138 -16.99 -10.01 -14.40
N VAL A 139 -17.78 -10.44 -15.39
CA VAL A 139 -18.85 -9.62 -15.98
C VAL A 139 -19.90 -9.21 -14.94
N VAL A 140 -20.32 -10.13 -14.07
CA VAL A 140 -21.35 -9.85 -13.05
C VAL A 140 -20.85 -8.83 -12.01
N PRO A 141 -19.66 -8.98 -11.38
CA PRO A 141 -19.11 -7.95 -10.51
C PRO A 141 -18.89 -6.60 -11.21
N PHE A 142 -18.52 -6.61 -12.50
CA PHE A 142 -18.32 -5.39 -13.28
C PHE A 142 -19.62 -4.61 -13.48
N GLU A 143 -20.71 -5.29 -13.85
CA GLU A 143 -22.03 -4.67 -14.02
C GLU A 143 -22.61 -4.12 -12.71
N ILE A 144 -22.29 -4.72 -11.56
CA ILE A 144 -22.77 -4.24 -10.25
C ILE A 144 -22.01 -2.99 -9.79
N ALA A 145 -20.73 -2.87 -10.15
CA ALA A 145 -19.87 -1.78 -9.70
C ALA A 145 -19.96 -0.51 -10.56
N GLY A 146 -20.41 -0.64 -11.81
CA GLY A 146 -20.60 0.47 -12.77
C GLY A 146 -21.97 1.12 -12.64
#